data_AF-A0A933IL16-F1
#
_entry.id   AF-A0A933IL16-F1
#
_cell.length_a   1.000
_cell.length_b   1.000
_cell.length_c   1.000
_cell.angle_alpha   90.00
_cell.angle_beta   90.00
_cell.angle_gamma   90.00
#
_symmetry.space_group_name_H-M   'P 1'
#
loop_
_entity.id
_entity.type
_entity.pdbx_description
1 polymer ?
#
loop_
_entity_poly.entity_id
_entity_poly.type
_entity_poly.pdbx_seq_one_letter_code
_entity_poly.pdbx_strand_id
1 'polypeptide(L)'
;MKITIIGIFNSLILGLIVLLATFIFLSNSDWFWDMVSPIFYKELIYKYSEIYEFDPLLASAVIKVESNFQAYAQSNRGAMGLMQIMPETGK
;
A
#
# COMPACT_ATOMS: atom_id res chain seq x y z
N MET A 1 -2.72 27.56 41.01
CA MET A 1 -3.64 26.63 40.33
C MET A 1 -3.67 26.83 38.81
N LYS A 2 -3.98 28.03 38.28
CA LYS A 2 -4.04 28.27 36.82
C LYS A 2 -2.72 28.01 36.06
N ILE A 3 -1.58 28.44 36.61
CA ILE A 3 -0.26 28.26 35.96
C ILE A 3 0.12 26.78 35.81
N THR A 4 -0.16 25.95 36.83
CA THR A 4 0.10 24.51 36.81
C THR A 4 -0.76 23.79 35.77
N ILE A 5 -2.02 24.19 35.62
CA ILE A 5 -2.95 23.62 34.62
C ILE A 5 -2.48 23.95 33.19
N ILE A 6 -2.02 25.18 32.95
CA ILE A 6 -1.46 25.59 31.64
C ILE A 6 -0.18 24.81 31.34
N GLY A 7 0.70 24.61 32.33
CA GLY A 7 1.92 23.82 32.18
C GLY A 7 1.65 22.36 31.81
N ILE A 8 0.66 21.71 32.45
CA ILE A 8 0.25 20.34 32.12
C ILE A 8 -0.29 20.27 30.68
N PHE A 9 -1.14 21.22 30.30
CA PHE A 9 -1.72 21.26 28.95
C PHE A 9 -0.65 21.42 27.86
N ASN A 10 0.34 22.28 28.08
CA ASN A 10 1.45 22.47 27.15
C ASN A 10 2.33 21.21 27.02
N SER A 11 2.60 20.51 28.13
CA SER A 11 3.34 19.24 28.11
C SER A 11 2.58 18.14 27.36
N LEU A 12 1.25 18.09 27.48
CA LEU A 12 0.40 17.16 26.72
C LEU A 12 0.42 17.47 25.23
N ILE A 13 0.33 18.76 24.86
CA ILE A 13 0.44 19.20 23.46
C ILE A 13 1.81 18.80 22.89
N LEU A 14 2.89 19.06 23.63
CA LEU A 14 4.24 18.71 23.19
C LEU A 14 4.37 17.20 22.97
N GLY A 15 3.83 16.38 23.88
CA GLY A 15 3.80 14.93 23.73
C GLY A 15 3.04 14.47 22.48
N LEU A 16 1.89 15.08 22.19
CA LEU A 16 1.11 14.79 20.99
C LEU A 16 1.89 15.16 19.71
N ILE A 17 2.54 16.31 19.68
CA ILE A 17 3.36 16.76 18.55
C ILE A 17 4.51 15.77 18.30
N VAL A 18 5.20 15.33 19.35
CA VAL A 18 6.28 14.35 19.24
C VAL A 18 5.76 13.00 18.71
N LEU A 19 4.59 12.55 19.18
CA LEU A 19 3.95 11.34 18.66
C LEU A 19 3.62 11.44 17.17
N LEU A 20 3.00 12.54 16.74
CA LEU A 20 2.67 12.78 15.34
C LEU A 20 3.94 12.88 14.47
N ALA A 21 4.96 13.60 14.93
CA ALA A 21 6.23 13.73 14.21
C ALA A 21 6.91 12.36 14.05
N THR A 22 6.90 11.53 15.09
CA THR A 22 7.45 10.17 15.05
C THR A 22 6.65 9.30 14.07
N PHE A 23 5.32 9.37 14.10
CA PHE A 23 4.48 8.62 13.17
C PHE A 23 4.73 9.04 11.70
N ILE A 24 4.80 10.34 11.43
CA ILE A 24 5.13 10.87 10.10
C ILE A 24 6.53 10.40 9.67
N PHE A 25 7.52 10.46 10.55
CA PHE A 25 8.89 10.01 10.24
C PHE A 25 8.92 8.52 9.86
N LEU A 26 8.24 7.67 10.62
CA LEU A 26 8.15 6.23 10.32
C LEU A 26 7.40 5.98 9.00
N SER A 27 6.33 6.73 8.74
CA SER A 27 5.48 6.53 7.55
C SER A 27 6.12 7.05 6.24
N ASN A 28 7.17 7.88 6.32
CA ASN A 28 7.93 8.36 5.16
C ASN A 28 8.95 7.34 4.64
N SER A 29 9.02 6.16 5.24
CA SER A 29 9.99 5.13 4.88
C SER A 29 9.35 4.01 4.06
N ASP A 30 10.05 3.52 3.04
CA ASP A 30 9.54 2.47 2.15
C ASP A 30 9.22 1.17 2.90
N TRP A 31 9.99 0.84 3.93
CA TRP A 31 9.78 -0.36 4.74
C TRP A 31 8.41 -0.37 5.43
N PHE A 32 7.90 0.81 5.83
CA PHE A 32 6.60 0.91 6.47
C PHE A 32 5.48 0.54 5.49
N TRP A 33 5.56 1.07 4.26
CA TRP A 33 4.61 0.75 3.20
C TRP A 33 4.71 -0.71 2.74
N ASP A 34 5.92 -1.26 2.68
CA ASP A 34 6.14 -2.68 2.38
C ASP A 34 5.56 -3.62 3.45
N MET A 35 5.55 -3.20 4.72
CA MET A 35 4.95 -3.97 5.81
C MET A 35 3.42 -3.91 5.80
N VAL A 36 2.85 -2.73 5.55
CA VAL A 36 1.38 -2.53 5.60
C VAL A 36 0.69 -2.97 4.30
N SER A 37 1.37 -2.82 3.16
CA SER A 37 0.86 -3.18 1.84
C SER A 37 1.95 -3.87 1.00
N PRO A 38 2.30 -5.12 1.33
CA PRO A 38 3.30 -5.86 0.57
C PRO A 38 2.85 -6.05 -0.87
N ILE A 39 3.66 -5.55 -1.81
CA ILE A 39 3.51 -5.80 -3.24
C ILE A 39 4.26 -7.09 -3.57
N PHE A 40 3.54 -8.12 -4.00
CA PHE A 40 4.14 -9.36 -4.52
C PHE A 40 4.43 -9.21 -6.01
N TYR A 41 5.36 -10.02 -6.53
CA TYR A 41 5.77 -9.98 -7.94
C TYR A 41 6.34 -8.61 -8.40
N LYS A 42 6.93 -7.82 -7.48
CA LYS A 42 7.49 -6.48 -7.77
C LYS A 42 8.36 -6.48 -9.03
N GLU A 43 9.29 -7.41 -9.17
CA GLU A 43 10.17 -7.48 -10.34
C GLU A 43 9.40 -7.61 -11.66
N LEU A 44 8.38 -8.47 -11.71
CA LEU A 44 7.54 -8.64 -12.89
C LEU A 44 6.67 -7.42 -13.15
N ILE A 45 6.05 -6.89 -12.08
CA ILE A 45 5.21 -5.70 -12.17
C ILE A 45 6.02 -4.53 -12.72
N TYR A 46 7.18 -4.22 -12.13
CA TYR A 46 8.05 -3.13 -12.58
C TYR A 46 8.54 -3.34 -14.01
N LYS A 47 8.99 -4.56 -14.34
CA LYS A 47 9.44 -4.89 -15.70
C LYS A 47 8.37 -4.62 -16.75
N TYR A 48 7.15 -5.13 -16.55
CA TYR A 48 6.08 -4.94 -17.53
C TYR A 48 5.50 -3.52 -17.50
N SER A 49 5.52 -2.85 -16.35
CA SER A 49 5.13 -1.44 -16.24
C SER A 49 6.07 -0.53 -17.01
N GLU A 50 7.37 -0.81 -16.99
CA GLU A 50 8.37 -0.11 -17.79
C GLU A 50 8.18 -0.37 -19.29
N ILE A 51 7.98 -1.64 -19.69
CA ILE A 51 7.79 -2.01 -21.11
C ILE A 51 6.54 -1.35 -21.72
N TYR A 52 5.47 -1.26 -20.96
CA TYR A 52 4.17 -0.76 -21.43
C TYR A 52 3.87 0.67 -20.95
N GLU A 53 4.86 1.36 -20.37
CA GLU A 53 4.80 2.77 -19.95
C GLU A 53 3.60 3.12 -19.05
N PHE A 54 3.32 2.29 -18.04
CA PHE A 54 2.29 2.57 -17.04
C PHE A 54 2.84 2.51 -15.62
N ASP A 55 2.09 3.04 -14.64
CA ASP A 55 2.53 3.08 -13.24
C ASP A 55 2.52 1.67 -12.59
N PRO A 56 3.65 1.16 -12.06
CA PRO A 56 3.69 -0.13 -11.37
C PRO A 56 2.77 -0.21 -10.14
N LEU A 57 2.48 0.91 -9.49
CA LEU A 57 1.53 0.95 -8.39
C LEU A 57 0.08 0.77 -8.89
N LEU A 58 -0.22 1.21 -10.12
CA LEU A 58 -1.51 0.95 -10.75
C LEU A 58 -1.69 -0.55 -11.01
N ALA A 59 -0.71 -1.24 -11.61
CA ALA A 59 -0.79 -2.70 -11.78
C ALA A 59 -0.92 -3.41 -10.43
N SER A 60 -0.13 -3.00 -9.44
CA SER A 60 -0.19 -3.57 -8.09
C SER A 60 -1.57 -3.42 -7.47
N ALA A 61 -2.20 -2.25 -7.61
CA ALA A 61 -3.55 -1.97 -7.12
C ALA A 61 -4.60 -2.84 -7.84
N VAL A 62 -4.51 -2.97 -9.16
CA VAL A 62 -5.39 -3.85 -9.94
C VAL A 62 -5.25 -5.30 -9.49
N ILE A 63 -4.02 -5.83 -9.41
CA ILE A 63 -3.77 -7.20 -8.96
C ILE A 63 -4.30 -7.44 -7.55
N LYS A 64 -4.13 -6.46 -6.64
CA LYS A 64 -4.64 -6.54 -5.27
C LYS A 64 -6.15 -6.69 -5.23
N VAL A 65 -6.88 -5.92 -6.04
CA VAL A 65 -8.34 -5.94 -6.11
C VAL A 65 -8.84 -7.22 -6.81
N GLU A 66 -8.21 -7.62 -7.91
CA GLU A 66 -8.68 -8.73 -8.74
C GLU A 66 -8.43 -10.11 -8.12
N SER A 67 -7.25 -10.30 -7.51
CA SER A 67 -6.85 -11.63 -7.01
C SER A 67 -6.20 -11.62 -5.63
N ASN A 68 -5.96 -10.43 -5.05
CA ASN A 68 -5.12 -10.29 -3.86
C ASN A 68 -3.77 -11.02 -4.03
N PHE A 69 -3.17 -10.90 -5.22
CA PHE A 69 -1.90 -11.54 -5.60
C PHE A 69 -1.92 -13.09 -5.69
N GLN A 70 -3.10 -13.71 -5.79
CA GLN A 70 -3.22 -15.16 -5.99
C GLN A 70 -3.03 -15.52 -7.48
N ALA A 71 -1.85 -16.02 -7.84
CA ALA A 71 -1.48 -16.31 -9.23
C ALA A 71 -2.36 -17.38 -9.91
N TYR A 72 -3.05 -18.22 -9.15
CA TYR A 72 -3.94 -19.26 -9.64
C TYR A 72 -5.42 -18.99 -9.33
N ALA A 73 -5.79 -17.74 -9.00
CA ALA A 73 -7.18 -17.38 -8.76
C ALA A 73 -8.03 -17.62 -10.00
N GLN A 74 -9.22 -18.17 -9.80
CA GLN A 74 -10.21 -18.38 -10.85
C GLN A 74 -11.57 -17.90 -10.38
N SER A 75 -12.21 -17.01 -11.14
CA SER A 75 -13.58 -16.58 -10.85
C SER A 75 -14.61 -17.59 -11.35
N ASN A 76 -15.82 -17.51 -10.79
CA ASN A 76 -16.97 -18.32 -11.24
C ASN A 76 -17.32 -18.10 -12.72
N ARG A 77 -16.89 -16.98 -13.31
CA ARG A 77 -17.12 -16.64 -14.72
C ARG A 77 -15.95 -17.01 -15.62
N GLY A 78 -14.89 -17.61 -15.07
CA GLY A 78 -13.76 -18.12 -15.83
C GLY A 78 -12.58 -17.15 -15.97
N ALA A 79 -12.60 -15.99 -15.32
CA ALA A 79 -11.45 -15.09 -15.26
C ALA A 79 -10.29 -15.75 -14.49
N MET A 80 -9.04 -15.53 -14.91
CA MET A 80 -7.88 -16.28 -14.41
C MET A 80 -6.68 -15.39 -14.01
N GLY A 81 -5.97 -15.84 -12.97
CA GLY A 81 -4.66 -15.34 -12.58
C GLY A 81 -4.67 -14.00 -11.86
N LEU A 82 -3.50 -13.36 -11.82
CA LEU A 82 -3.23 -12.16 -11.02
C LEU A 82 -4.16 -10.98 -11.33
N MET A 83 -4.44 -10.76 -12.61
CA MET A 83 -5.27 -9.66 -13.10
C MET A 83 -6.66 -10.13 -13.53
N GLN A 84 -7.05 -11.37 -13.23
CA GLN A 84 -8.33 -11.96 -13.61
C GLN A 84 -8.67 -11.72 -15.10
N ILE A 85 -7.74 -12.09 -15.98
CA ILE A 85 -7.93 -11.94 -17.43
C ILE A 85 -8.88 -13.03 -17.92
N MET A 86 -9.84 -12.67 -18.77
CA MET A 86 -10.75 -13.62 -19.40
C MET A 86 -10.00 -14.49 -20.43
N PRO A 87 -10.31 -15.79 -20.55
CA PRO A 87 -9.66 -16.68 -21.52
C PRO A 87 -9.75 -16.18 -22.96
N GLU A 88 -10.78 -15.42 -23.32
CA GLU A 88 -10.96 -14.82 -24.64
C GLU A 88 -9.99 -13.65 -24.90
N THR A 89 -9.62 -12.90 -23.86
CA THR A 89 -8.70 -11.76 -23.94
C THR A 89 -7.23 -12.19 -23.92
N GLY A 90 -6.90 -13.27 -23.20
CA GLY A 90 -5.53 -13.75 -23.05
C GLY A 90 -5.00 -14.66 -24.17
N LYS A 91 -5.71 -14.75 -25.29
CA LYS A 91 -5.30 -15.57 -26.46
C LYS A 91 -4.22 -14.89 -27.29
#